data_AF-A0A847VJL2-F1
#
_entry.id   AF-A0A847VJL2-F1
#
_cell.length_a   1.000
_cell.length_b   1.000
_cell.length_c   1.000
_cell.angle_alpha   90.00
_cell.angle_beta   90.00
_cell.angle_gamma   90.00
#
_symmetry.space_group_name_H-M   'P 1'
#
loop_
_entity.id
_entity.type
_entity.pdbx_description
1 polymer ?
#
loop_
_entity_poly.entity_id
_entity_poly.type
_entity_poly.pdbx_seq_one_letter_code
_entity_poly.pdbx_strand_id
1 'polypeptide(L)'
;MEFKKAVRKQAKLRLALSGPSGSGKTYGALLLAKGMGGRTAVIDTERGSASLYSHIHDFDALDLDPPYTPERFVDAVHAAERAGYDVLVIDSITHEWSGVGGCLELVDEIARARYKGNSWSAWNDITPRHRAFLDTILRSPMHIIATMRSKTETAQTEENGRKKVVKLGMKAEQRDGSEYEFTTVLDIVHDGHYATPSKDRTGLFTGDPHQITEATGAMLLD
;
A
#
# COMPACT_ATOMS: atom_id res chain seq x y z
N MET A 1 31.67 3.24 7.25
CA MET A 1 30.53 3.16 8.19
C MET A 1 30.73 4.25 9.22
N GLU A 2 29.75 5.13 9.42
CA GLU A 2 29.82 6.26 10.38
C GLU A 2 28.47 6.38 11.09
N PHE A 3 28.48 6.46 12.43
CA PHE A 3 27.26 6.67 13.22
C PHE A 3 26.94 8.17 13.31
N LYS A 4 25.68 8.53 13.09
CA LYS A 4 25.19 9.93 13.21
C LYS A 4 24.06 10.00 14.23
N LYS A 5 23.89 11.16 14.86
CA LYS A 5 22.77 11.40 15.78
C LYS A 5 21.45 11.27 15.01
N ALA A 6 20.55 10.42 15.48
CA ALA A 6 19.24 10.24 14.86
C ALA A 6 18.39 11.51 15.02
N VAL A 7 17.82 12.00 13.92
CA VAL A 7 16.88 13.14 13.89
C VAL A 7 15.66 12.72 13.08
N ARG A 8 14.46 12.92 13.62
CA ARG A 8 13.17 12.53 13.02
C ARG A 8 13.00 13.00 11.57
N LYS A 9 13.41 14.24 11.29
CA LYS A 9 13.34 14.88 9.95
C LYS A 9 14.15 14.20 8.84
N GLN A 10 15.00 13.22 9.15
CA GLN A 10 15.80 12.53 8.13
C GLN A 10 15.12 11.29 7.52
N ALA A 11 14.04 10.78 8.14
CA ALA A 11 13.37 9.58 7.65
C ALA A 11 12.31 9.92 6.60
N LYS A 12 12.32 9.19 5.48
CA LYS A 12 11.26 9.27 4.46
C LYS A 12 10.03 8.49 4.90
N LEU A 13 8.87 9.07 4.68
CA LEU A 13 7.60 8.48 5.11
C LEU A 13 7.27 7.22 4.29
N ARG A 14 6.82 6.17 4.97
CA ARG A 14 6.22 4.96 4.39
C ARG A 14 4.83 4.77 4.98
N LEU A 15 3.84 5.34 4.33
CA LEU A 15 2.46 5.28 4.77
C LEU A 15 1.70 4.22 3.97
N ALA A 16 0.91 3.39 4.66
CA ALA A 16 -0.09 2.55 4.03
C ALA A 16 -1.50 3.02 4.44
N LEU A 17 -2.40 3.14 3.45
CA LEU A 17 -3.82 3.36 3.65
C LEU A 17 -4.59 2.09 3.25
N SER A 18 -5.17 1.40 4.23
CA SER A 18 -5.94 0.17 4.04
C SER A 18 -7.43 0.45 4.14
N GLY A 19 -8.26 -0.23 3.37
CA GLY A 19 -9.72 -0.04 3.45
C GLY A 19 -10.50 -0.71 2.32
N PRO A 20 -11.81 -0.94 2.54
CA PRO A 20 -12.67 -1.56 1.53
C PRO A 20 -12.79 -0.69 0.28
N SER A 21 -13.34 -1.24 -0.80
CA SER A 21 -13.68 -0.43 -1.97
C SER A 21 -14.64 0.70 -1.59
N GLY A 22 -14.46 1.87 -2.20
CA GLY A 22 -15.29 3.05 -1.93
C GLY A 22 -14.97 3.82 -0.65
N SER A 23 -14.07 3.34 0.22
CA SER A 23 -13.76 4.04 1.48
C SER A 23 -12.98 5.37 1.32
N GLY A 24 -12.55 5.71 0.10
CA GLY A 24 -11.84 6.96 -0.19
C GLY A 24 -10.33 6.92 0.06
N LYS A 25 -9.69 5.77 -0.15
CA LYS A 25 -8.22 5.61 -0.04
C LYS A 25 -7.45 6.55 -0.96
N THR A 26 -7.80 6.58 -2.25
CA THR A 26 -7.19 7.44 -3.27
C THR A 26 -7.32 8.91 -2.90
N TYR A 27 -8.53 9.33 -2.53
CA TYR A 27 -8.81 10.68 -2.06
C TYR A 27 -7.96 11.06 -0.85
N GLY A 28 -7.93 10.19 0.18
CA GLY A 28 -7.12 10.40 1.38
C GLY A 28 -5.62 10.47 1.07
N ALA A 29 -5.11 9.60 0.19
CA ALA A 29 -3.72 9.60 -0.25
C ALA A 29 -3.34 10.92 -0.93
N LEU A 30 -4.19 11.43 -1.81
CA LEU A 30 -3.97 12.69 -2.52
C LEU A 30 -4.05 13.91 -1.59
N LEU A 31 -4.97 13.93 -0.62
CA LEU A 31 -5.00 14.97 0.40
C LEU A 31 -3.73 14.99 1.25
N LEU A 32 -3.24 13.83 1.63
CA LEU A 32 -1.99 13.71 2.39
C LEU A 32 -0.79 14.16 1.54
N ALA A 33 -0.71 13.74 0.28
CA ALA A 33 0.34 14.17 -0.64
C ALA A 33 0.33 15.69 -0.85
N LYS A 34 -0.86 16.28 -1.00
CA LYS A 34 -1.03 17.73 -1.06
C LYS A 34 -0.47 18.44 0.17
N GLY A 35 -0.79 17.93 1.36
CA GLY A 35 -0.30 18.46 2.63
C GLY A 35 1.22 18.35 2.80
N MET A 36 1.82 17.28 2.28
CA MET A 36 3.28 17.11 2.26
C MET A 36 3.96 18.11 1.31
N GLY A 37 3.27 18.51 0.25
CA GLY A 37 3.81 19.38 -0.79
C GLY A 37 4.85 18.69 -1.69
N GLY A 38 5.50 19.48 -2.54
CA GLY A 38 6.44 18.97 -3.54
C GLY A 38 5.75 18.37 -4.76
N ARG A 39 6.55 17.87 -5.70
CA ARG A 39 6.06 17.26 -6.94
C ARG A 39 5.52 15.87 -6.64
N THR A 40 4.27 15.61 -7.00
CA THR A 40 3.60 14.34 -6.72
C THR A 40 3.40 13.52 -7.99
N ALA A 41 3.66 12.23 -7.90
CA ALA A 41 3.28 11.26 -8.92
C ALA A 41 2.38 10.16 -8.34
N VAL A 42 1.52 9.60 -9.19
CA VAL A 42 0.63 8.48 -8.85
C VAL A 42 0.88 7.33 -9.81
N ILE A 43 1.13 6.13 -9.28
CA ILE A 43 1.04 4.87 -10.02
C ILE A 43 -0.38 4.35 -9.82
N ASP A 44 -1.21 4.42 -10.86
CA ASP A 44 -2.62 4.04 -10.83
C ASP A 44 -2.82 2.67 -11.49
N THR A 45 -3.27 1.70 -10.72
CA THR A 45 -3.58 0.33 -11.15
C THR A 45 -5.09 0.11 -11.33
N GLU A 46 -5.89 1.14 -11.10
CA GLU A 46 -7.36 1.14 -11.14
C GLU A 46 -7.89 1.88 -12.39
N ARG A 47 -7.10 1.92 -13.47
CA ARG A 47 -7.47 2.43 -14.81
C ARG A 47 -7.87 3.91 -14.81
N GLY A 48 -6.99 4.78 -14.31
CA GLY A 48 -7.19 6.23 -14.31
C GLY A 48 -8.20 6.72 -13.28
N SER A 49 -8.54 5.91 -12.27
CA SER A 49 -9.45 6.33 -11.20
C SER A 49 -8.87 7.48 -10.35
N ALA A 50 -7.54 7.54 -10.21
CA ALA A 50 -6.86 8.64 -9.51
C ALA A 50 -7.05 9.97 -10.24
N SER A 51 -7.01 9.97 -11.58
CA SER A 51 -7.13 11.16 -12.43
C SER A 51 -8.46 11.92 -12.25
N LEU A 52 -9.51 11.25 -11.75
CA LEU A 52 -10.78 11.88 -11.37
C LEU A 52 -10.62 12.92 -10.24
N TYR A 53 -9.54 12.82 -9.47
CA TYR A 53 -9.23 13.69 -8.34
C TYR A 53 -8.20 14.80 -8.67
N SER A 54 -7.90 15.04 -9.96
CA SER A 54 -7.02 16.12 -10.41
C SER A 54 -7.43 17.53 -9.96
N HIS A 55 -8.70 17.72 -9.58
CA HIS A 55 -9.21 18.97 -9.00
C HIS A 55 -8.80 19.20 -7.54
N ILE A 56 -8.29 18.17 -6.84
CA ILE A 56 -7.94 18.21 -5.42
C ILE A 56 -6.48 18.58 -5.22
N HIS A 57 -5.61 18.02 -6.06
CA HIS A 57 -4.16 18.13 -5.99
C HIS A 57 -3.58 18.02 -7.39
N ASP A 58 -2.48 18.74 -7.64
CA ASP A 58 -1.74 18.67 -8.89
C ASP A 58 -0.74 17.50 -8.82
N PHE A 59 -0.84 16.56 -9.75
CA PHE A 59 0.01 15.37 -9.81
C PHE A 59 0.10 14.82 -11.22
N ASP A 60 1.21 14.14 -11.50
CA ASP A 60 1.39 13.34 -12.71
C ASP A 60 0.96 11.88 -12.46
N ALA A 61 0.31 11.25 -13.42
CA ALA A 61 -0.17 9.87 -13.30
C ALA A 61 0.51 8.92 -14.29
N LEU A 62 0.82 7.72 -13.82
CA LEU A 62 1.19 6.56 -14.63
C LEU A 62 0.11 5.49 -14.45
N ASP A 63 -0.67 5.25 -15.49
CA ASP A 63 -1.58 4.11 -15.54
C ASP A 63 -0.77 2.82 -15.76
N LEU A 64 -0.76 1.95 -14.74
CA LEU A 64 -0.06 0.67 -14.77
C LEU A 64 -1.08 -0.44 -15.04
N ASP A 65 -1.15 -0.88 -16.29
CA ASP A 65 -1.99 -2.02 -16.69
C ASP A 65 -1.35 -3.39 -16.40
N PRO A 66 -2.17 -4.48 -16.34
CA PRO A 66 -1.67 -5.84 -16.26
C PRO A 66 -0.65 -6.16 -17.38
N PRO A 67 0.32 -7.06 -17.12
CA PRO A 67 0.45 -7.86 -15.91
C PRO A 67 1.03 -7.05 -14.72
N TYR A 68 0.55 -7.34 -13.51
CA TYR A 68 0.95 -6.66 -12.28
C TYR A 68 2.17 -7.30 -11.62
N THR A 69 3.20 -7.60 -12.41
CA THR A 69 4.41 -8.24 -11.89
C THR A 69 5.17 -7.32 -10.93
N PRO A 70 5.85 -7.85 -9.89
CA PRO A 70 6.66 -7.04 -8.97
C PRO A 70 7.67 -6.12 -9.69
N GLU A 71 8.28 -6.60 -10.77
CA GLU A 71 9.27 -5.85 -11.56
C GLU A 71 8.69 -4.59 -12.21
N ARG A 72 7.44 -4.66 -12.70
CA ARG A 72 6.76 -3.50 -13.28
C ARG A 72 6.47 -2.42 -12.25
N PHE A 73 6.15 -2.82 -11.01
CA PHE A 73 6.02 -1.87 -9.90
C PHE A 73 7.37 -1.24 -9.54
N VAL A 74 8.44 -2.05 -9.49
CA VAL A 74 9.81 -1.55 -9.26
C VAL A 74 10.23 -0.53 -10.33
N ASP A 75 10.01 -0.86 -11.61
CA ASP A 75 10.32 0.02 -12.74
C ASP A 75 9.54 1.34 -12.66
N ALA A 76 8.25 1.27 -12.28
CA ALA A 76 7.40 2.44 -12.11
C ALA A 76 7.86 3.34 -10.95
N VAL A 77 8.24 2.76 -9.80
CA VAL A 77 8.82 3.53 -8.68
C VAL A 77 10.12 4.21 -9.13
N HIS A 78 11.02 3.49 -9.79
CA HIS A 78 12.26 4.07 -10.29
C HIS A 78 12.05 5.12 -11.39
N ALA A 79 10.99 5.02 -12.19
CA ALA A 79 10.64 6.04 -13.16
C ALA A 79 10.25 7.36 -12.46
N ALA A 80 9.46 7.28 -11.39
CA ALA A 80 9.13 8.43 -10.57
C ALA A 80 10.39 9.04 -9.89
N GLU A 81 11.28 8.21 -9.36
CA GLU A 81 12.54 8.67 -8.77
C GLU A 81 13.40 9.44 -9.79
N ARG A 82 13.58 8.89 -10.99
CA ARG A 82 14.36 9.53 -12.07
C ARG A 82 13.74 10.83 -12.55
N ALA A 83 12.41 10.95 -12.50
CA ALA A 83 11.68 12.16 -12.84
C ALA A 83 11.75 13.24 -11.74
N GLY A 84 12.28 12.90 -10.56
CA GLY A 84 12.50 13.84 -9.46
C GLY A 84 11.20 14.28 -8.77
N TYR A 85 10.27 13.33 -8.54
CA TYR A 85 9.12 13.57 -7.66
C TYR A 85 9.55 13.50 -6.19
N ASP A 86 8.82 14.21 -5.33
CA ASP A 86 9.04 14.23 -3.88
C ASP A 86 8.14 13.22 -3.17
N VAL A 87 6.91 13.05 -3.69
CA VAL A 87 5.87 12.16 -3.14
C VAL A 87 5.39 11.21 -4.24
N LEU A 88 5.31 9.93 -3.92
CA LEU A 88 4.74 8.90 -4.78
C LEU A 88 3.55 8.24 -4.08
N VAL A 89 2.39 8.25 -4.74
CA VAL A 89 1.23 7.44 -4.37
C VAL A 89 1.23 6.17 -5.22
N ILE A 90 1.06 5.01 -4.59
CA ILE A 90 0.88 3.74 -5.30
C ILE A 90 -0.54 3.24 -5.01
N ASP A 91 -1.43 3.37 -5.98
CA ASP A 91 -2.84 3.05 -5.86
C ASP A 91 -3.25 1.91 -6.80
N SER A 92 -3.22 0.65 -6.39
CA SER A 92 -2.89 0.10 -5.07
C SER A 92 -1.82 -0.97 -5.21
N ILE A 93 -1.11 -1.25 -4.12
CA ILE A 93 -0.13 -2.34 -4.09
C ILE A 93 -0.80 -3.72 -4.04
N THR A 94 -2.12 -3.78 -3.81
CA THR A 94 -2.90 -5.03 -3.83
C THR A 94 -2.79 -5.74 -5.19
N HIS A 95 -2.71 -4.99 -6.29
CA HIS A 95 -2.62 -5.59 -7.62
C HIS A 95 -1.29 -6.33 -7.85
N GLU A 96 -0.18 -5.88 -7.26
CA GLU A 96 1.09 -6.62 -7.31
C GLU A 96 0.96 -8.02 -6.68
N TRP A 97 0.11 -8.13 -5.67
CA TRP A 97 -0.10 -9.38 -4.94
C TRP A 97 -1.11 -10.29 -5.63
N SER A 98 -2.35 -9.82 -5.77
CA SER A 98 -3.49 -10.63 -6.20
C SER A 98 -4.12 -10.21 -7.53
N GLY A 99 -3.55 -9.21 -8.21
CA GLY A 99 -3.99 -8.81 -9.54
C GLY A 99 -3.54 -9.79 -10.62
N VAL A 100 -4.08 -9.61 -11.83
CA VAL A 100 -3.70 -10.38 -13.02
C VAL A 100 -2.19 -10.28 -13.29
N GLY A 101 -1.51 -11.42 -13.34
CA GLY A 101 -0.05 -11.51 -13.45
C GLY A 101 0.72 -11.06 -12.19
N GLY A 102 0.04 -10.88 -11.07
CA GLY A 102 0.64 -10.60 -9.75
C GLY A 102 1.16 -11.87 -9.07
N CYS A 103 1.68 -11.74 -7.85
CA CYS A 103 2.36 -12.81 -7.12
C CYS A 103 1.56 -14.12 -7.02
N LEU A 104 0.25 -14.05 -6.76
CA LEU A 104 -0.59 -15.24 -6.60
C LEU A 104 -0.76 -16.02 -7.91
N GLU A 105 -0.94 -15.34 -9.04
CA GLU A 105 -1.02 -16.03 -10.34
C GLU A 105 0.35 -16.55 -10.77
N LEU A 106 1.41 -15.75 -10.56
CA LEU A 106 2.78 -16.13 -10.90
C LEU A 106 3.24 -17.38 -10.13
N VAL A 107 2.89 -17.51 -8.84
CA VAL A 107 3.28 -18.71 -8.08
C VAL A 107 2.59 -19.96 -8.63
N ASP A 108 1.32 -19.86 -9.02
CA ASP A 108 0.56 -20.98 -9.59
C ASP A 108 1.07 -21.38 -10.99
N GLU A 109 1.46 -20.40 -11.81
CA GLU A 109 2.10 -20.64 -13.09
C GLU A 109 3.46 -21.34 -12.94
N ILE A 110 4.32 -20.84 -12.05
CA ILE A 110 5.64 -21.43 -11.79
C ILE A 110 5.50 -22.84 -11.19
N ALA A 111 4.54 -23.04 -10.28
CA ALA A 111 4.26 -24.35 -9.70
C ALA A 111 3.96 -25.38 -10.79
N ARG A 112 3.06 -25.05 -11.73
CA ARG A 112 2.70 -25.93 -12.85
C ARG A 112 3.86 -26.15 -13.82
N ALA A 113 4.57 -25.08 -14.19
CA ALA A 113 5.60 -25.12 -15.21
C ALA A 113 6.91 -25.81 -14.75
N ARG A 114 7.32 -25.61 -13.49
CA ARG A 114 8.65 -26.02 -12.99
C ARG A 114 8.62 -27.04 -11.86
N TYR A 115 7.56 -27.04 -11.05
CA TYR A 115 7.51 -27.81 -9.81
C TYR A 115 6.39 -28.86 -9.76
N LYS A 116 5.87 -29.28 -10.92
CA LYS A 116 4.83 -30.33 -11.05
C LYS A 116 3.60 -30.06 -10.16
N GLY A 117 3.24 -28.79 -10.00
CA GLY A 117 2.12 -28.34 -9.17
C GLY A 117 2.48 -28.05 -7.69
N ASN A 118 3.75 -28.16 -7.28
CA ASN A 118 4.15 -27.84 -5.91
C ASN A 118 4.34 -26.33 -5.71
N SER A 119 3.31 -25.64 -5.21
CA SER A 119 3.35 -24.21 -4.94
C SER A 119 4.32 -23.82 -3.83
N TRP A 120 4.65 -24.71 -2.89
CA TRP A 120 5.63 -24.41 -1.83
C TRP A 120 7.02 -24.13 -2.42
N SER A 121 7.45 -24.94 -3.38
CA SER A 121 8.72 -24.72 -4.07
C SER A 121 8.68 -23.48 -4.98
N ALA A 122 7.53 -23.20 -5.60
CA ALA A 122 7.36 -22.02 -6.45
C ALA A 122 7.48 -20.70 -5.68
N TRP A 123 7.14 -20.67 -4.39
CA TRP A 123 7.33 -19.49 -3.55
C TRP A 123 8.80 -19.08 -3.39
N ASN A 124 9.77 -19.98 -3.64
CA ASN A 124 11.20 -19.64 -3.65
C ASN A 124 11.55 -18.70 -4.81
N ASP A 125 10.81 -18.77 -5.93
CA ASP A 125 10.99 -17.88 -7.08
C ASP A 125 10.25 -16.54 -6.89
N ILE A 126 9.09 -16.55 -6.23
CA ILE A 126 8.23 -15.36 -6.08
C ILE A 126 8.59 -14.49 -4.87
N THR A 127 8.94 -15.11 -3.73
CA THR A 127 9.27 -14.37 -2.51
C THR A 127 10.38 -13.32 -2.71
N PRO A 128 11.49 -13.61 -3.42
CA PRO A 128 12.52 -12.61 -3.69
C PRO A 128 12.02 -11.42 -4.53
N ARG A 129 11.13 -11.67 -5.50
CA ARG A 129 10.58 -10.65 -6.40
C ARG A 129 9.66 -9.68 -5.66
N HIS A 130 8.75 -10.22 -4.87
CA HIS A 130 7.89 -9.42 -3.98
C HIS A 130 8.70 -8.63 -2.95
N ARG A 131 9.73 -9.24 -2.36
CA ARG A 131 10.65 -8.54 -1.45
C ARG A 131 11.40 -7.41 -2.14
N ALA A 132 11.85 -7.59 -3.38
CA ALA A 132 12.51 -6.53 -4.14
C ALA A 132 11.56 -5.33 -4.36
N PHE A 133 10.27 -5.58 -4.61
CA PHE A 133 9.27 -4.53 -4.68
C PHE A 133 9.11 -3.78 -3.34
N LEU A 134 8.92 -4.48 -2.23
CA LEU A 134 8.83 -3.86 -0.90
C LEU A 134 10.12 -3.11 -0.53
N ASP A 135 11.29 -3.68 -0.80
CA ASP A 135 12.59 -3.03 -0.58
C ASP A 135 12.73 -1.74 -1.41
N THR A 136 12.19 -1.71 -2.63
CA THR A 136 12.19 -0.53 -3.48
C THR A 136 11.35 0.59 -2.86
N ILE A 137 10.16 0.26 -2.33
CA ILE A 137 9.36 1.21 -1.55
C ILE A 137 10.15 1.72 -0.34
N LEU A 138 10.75 0.81 0.44
CA LEU A 138 11.45 1.16 1.69
C LEU A 138 12.64 2.08 1.45
N ARG A 139 13.41 1.84 0.38
CA ARG A 139 14.67 2.54 0.09
C ARG A 139 14.52 3.82 -0.73
N SER A 140 13.32 4.11 -1.22
CA SER A 140 13.10 5.25 -2.10
C SER A 140 13.48 6.60 -1.44
N PRO A 141 14.07 7.57 -2.17
CA PRO A 141 14.30 8.91 -1.63
C PRO A 141 13.01 9.75 -1.54
N MET A 142 11.90 9.28 -2.10
CA MET A 142 10.59 9.94 -2.07
C MET A 142 9.84 9.62 -0.77
N HIS A 143 8.84 10.40 -0.41
CA HIS A 143 7.78 9.96 0.52
C HIS A 143 6.84 9.03 -0.25
N ILE A 144 6.47 7.89 0.34
CA ILE A 144 5.58 6.92 -0.33
C ILE A 144 4.30 6.72 0.47
N ILE A 145 3.17 6.84 -0.23
CA ILE A 145 1.85 6.49 0.25
C ILE A 145 1.32 5.33 -0.60
N ALA A 146 1.26 4.13 -0.02
CA ALA A 146 0.66 2.98 -0.66
C ALA A 146 -0.81 2.84 -0.23
N THR A 147 -1.70 2.49 -1.15
CA THR A 147 -3.05 2.05 -0.78
C THR A 147 -3.13 0.52 -0.85
N MET A 148 -3.97 -0.06 0.01
CA MET A 148 -4.28 -1.48 0.03
C MET A 148 -5.79 -1.66 0.08
N ARG A 149 -6.32 -2.56 -0.74
CA ARG A 149 -7.70 -3.00 -0.58
C ARG A 149 -7.79 -3.89 0.66
N SER A 150 -8.93 -3.88 1.33
CA SER A 150 -9.21 -4.81 2.41
C SER A 150 -10.56 -5.50 2.21
N LYS A 151 -10.66 -6.72 2.72
CA LYS A 151 -11.87 -7.54 2.71
C LYS A 151 -12.26 -7.94 4.11
N THR A 152 -13.53 -8.31 4.30
CA THR A 152 -13.99 -8.85 5.58
C THR A 152 -13.29 -10.18 5.86
N GLU A 153 -12.56 -10.23 6.98
CA GLU A 153 -12.00 -11.46 7.50
C GLU A 153 -13.09 -12.24 8.26
N THR A 154 -13.14 -13.54 8.03
CA THR A 154 -14.12 -14.42 8.68
C THR A 154 -13.45 -15.70 9.17
N ALA A 155 -13.94 -16.22 10.29
CA ALA A 155 -13.56 -17.53 10.80
C ALA A 155 -14.79 -18.42 10.94
N GLN A 156 -14.58 -19.72 10.80
CA GLN A 156 -15.60 -20.71 11.17
C GLN A 156 -15.42 -21.06 12.64
N THR A 157 -16.45 -20.80 13.44
CA THR A 157 -16.55 -21.27 14.82
C THR A 157 -17.60 -22.36 14.93
N GLU A 158 -17.46 -23.24 15.92
CA GLU A 158 -18.45 -24.26 16.21
C GLU A 158 -19.21 -23.86 17.47
N GLU A 159 -20.52 -23.64 17.32
CA GLU A 159 -21.42 -23.26 18.42
C GLU A 159 -22.54 -24.31 18.47
N ASN A 160 -22.59 -25.09 19.55
CA ASN A 160 -23.56 -26.18 19.75
C ASN A 160 -23.58 -27.23 18.62
N GLY A 161 -22.40 -27.64 18.11
CA GLY A 161 -22.28 -28.64 17.04
C GLY A 161 -22.71 -28.15 15.65
N ARG A 162 -22.92 -26.84 15.47
CA ARG A 162 -23.18 -26.21 14.17
C ARG A 162 -22.04 -25.25 13.82
N LYS A 163 -21.55 -25.35 12.58
CA LYS A 163 -20.57 -24.41 12.03
C LYS A 163 -21.25 -23.05 11.78
N LYS A 164 -20.66 -21.99 12.33
CA LYS A 164 -21.09 -20.60 12.18
C LYS A 164 -19.93 -19.78 11.63
N VAL A 165 -20.21 -18.91 10.67
CA VAL A 165 -19.22 -17.96 10.15
C VAL A 165 -19.29 -16.69 11.00
N VAL A 166 -18.17 -16.31 11.61
CA VAL A 166 -18.03 -15.11 12.43
C VAL A 166 -17.14 -14.12 11.70
N LYS A 167 -17.54 -12.85 11.65
CA LYS A 167 -16.70 -11.76 11.13
C LYS A 167 -15.65 -11.39 12.16
N LEU A 168 -14.38 -11.45 11.78
CA LEU A 168 -13.23 -11.13 12.63
C LEU A 168 -12.77 -9.67 12.47
N GLY A 169 -13.09 -9.04 11.34
CA GLY A 169 -12.71 -7.65 11.08
C GLY A 169 -12.47 -7.41 9.59
N MET A 170 -11.63 -6.43 9.29
CA MET A 170 -11.11 -6.18 7.94
C MET A 170 -9.67 -6.64 7.86
N LYS A 171 -9.30 -7.30 6.77
CA LYS A 171 -7.93 -7.74 6.48
C LYS A 171 -7.48 -7.22 5.13
N ALA A 172 -6.28 -6.64 5.08
CA ALA A 172 -5.67 -6.18 3.85
C ALA A 172 -5.49 -7.34 2.86
N GLU A 173 -5.76 -7.08 1.58
CA GLU A 173 -5.52 -8.00 0.49
C GLU A 173 -4.07 -7.85 0.02
N GLN A 174 -3.17 -8.40 0.84
CA GLN A 174 -1.73 -8.37 0.64
C GLN A 174 -1.11 -9.57 1.39
N ARG A 175 0.17 -9.87 1.15
CA ARG A 175 0.90 -10.88 1.91
C ARG A 175 0.91 -10.53 3.40
N ASP A 176 0.53 -11.48 4.24
CA ASP A 176 0.58 -11.34 5.69
C ASP A 176 1.95 -10.82 6.15
N GLY A 177 1.92 -9.74 6.93
CA GLY A 177 3.10 -9.08 7.47
C GLY A 177 3.68 -7.95 6.61
N SER A 178 3.14 -7.68 5.42
CA SER A 178 3.60 -6.55 4.59
C SER A 178 3.37 -5.19 5.26
N GLU A 179 2.36 -5.09 6.12
CA GLU A 179 2.08 -3.94 6.98
C GLU A 179 3.24 -3.61 7.95
N TYR A 180 4.10 -4.60 8.27
CA TYR A 180 5.25 -4.38 9.13
C TYR A 180 6.36 -3.57 8.45
N GLU A 181 6.35 -3.47 7.13
CA GLU A 181 7.33 -2.68 6.38
C GLU A 181 7.03 -1.17 6.44
N PHE A 182 5.75 -0.79 6.56
CA PHE A 182 5.34 0.62 6.58
C PHE A 182 5.59 1.28 7.94
N THR A 183 5.99 2.54 7.98
CA THR A 183 6.18 3.28 9.25
C THR A 183 4.85 3.55 9.93
N THR A 184 3.81 3.83 9.14
CA THR A 184 2.46 4.09 9.60
C THR A 184 1.47 3.36 8.69
N VAL A 185 0.46 2.74 9.28
CA VAL A 185 -0.62 2.03 8.61
C VAL A 185 -1.93 2.55 9.18
N LEU A 186 -2.75 3.14 8.33
CA LEU A 186 -4.05 3.70 8.69
C LEU A 186 -5.15 2.93 7.96
N ASP A 187 -6.15 2.47 8.70
CA ASP A 187 -7.35 1.87 8.13
C ASP A 187 -8.43 2.93 7.96
N ILE A 188 -8.91 3.11 6.74
CA ILE A 188 -10.00 4.03 6.43
C ILE A 188 -11.33 3.34 6.76
N VAL A 189 -12.04 3.88 7.75
CA VAL A 189 -13.19 3.24 8.40
C VAL A 189 -14.55 3.81 7.99
N HIS A 190 -14.60 4.99 7.35
CA HIS A 190 -15.86 5.67 7.04
C HIS A 190 -15.78 6.53 5.77
N ASP A 191 -16.93 6.79 5.14
CA ASP A 191 -17.07 7.59 3.91
C ASP A 191 -16.55 9.04 4.08
N GLY A 192 -16.45 9.53 5.31
CA GLY A 192 -15.86 10.84 5.65
C GLY A 192 -14.32 10.88 5.67
N HIS A 193 -13.64 9.85 5.15
CA HIS A 193 -12.17 9.70 5.14
C HIS A 193 -11.55 9.68 6.54
N TYR A 194 -12.28 9.09 7.48
CA TYR A 194 -11.77 8.84 8.83
C TYR A 194 -10.87 7.62 8.85
N ALA A 195 -9.77 7.73 9.57
CA ALA A 195 -8.75 6.70 9.65
C ALA A 195 -8.42 6.33 11.10
N THR A 196 -8.23 5.04 11.35
CA THR A 196 -7.74 4.51 12.61
C THR A 196 -6.34 3.91 12.41
N PRO A 197 -5.38 4.14 13.32
CA PRO A 197 -4.05 3.57 13.16
C PRO A 197 -4.04 2.08 13.52
N SER A 198 -3.70 1.23 12.55
CA SER A 198 -3.27 -0.15 12.83
C SER A 198 -1.80 -0.22 13.24
N LYS A 199 -1.01 0.77 12.79
CA LYS A 199 0.37 0.99 13.21
C LYS A 199 0.69 2.46 13.10
N ASP A 200 1.29 3.04 14.12
CA ASP A 200 1.80 4.41 14.04
C ASP A 200 3.13 4.56 14.78
N ARG A 201 4.17 4.97 14.05
CA ARG A 201 5.48 5.32 14.62
C ARG A 201 5.69 6.83 14.72
N THR A 202 4.72 7.64 14.29
CA THR A 202 4.79 9.10 14.32
C THR A 202 4.26 9.67 15.64
N GLY A 203 3.34 8.96 16.30
CA GLY A 203 2.65 9.40 17.51
C GLY A 203 1.59 10.47 17.23
N LEU A 204 1.22 10.66 15.96
CA LEU A 204 0.21 11.64 15.54
C LEU A 204 -1.21 11.09 15.67
N PHE A 205 -1.36 9.76 15.57
CA PHE A 205 -2.68 9.12 15.56
C PHE A 205 -2.88 8.36 16.87
N THR A 206 -3.69 8.92 17.76
CA THR A 206 -4.07 8.28 19.03
C THR A 206 -5.55 8.49 19.32
N GLY A 207 -6.22 7.48 19.87
CA GLY A 207 -7.62 7.57 20.28
C GLY A 207 -8.62 7.38 19.14
N ASP A 208 -9.59 8.29 19.05
CA ASP A 208 -10.71 8.22 18.12
C ASP A 208 -10.27 8.24 16.64
N PRO A 209 -11.10 7.77 15.70
CA PRO A 209 -10.82 7.90 14.27
C PRO A 209 -10.51 9.35 13.88
N HIS A 210 -9.43 9.54 13.14
CA HIS A 210 -8.93 10.85 12.70
C HIS A 210 -9.38 11.14 11.29
N GLN A 211 -9.93 12.32 11.03
CA GLN A 211 -10.21 12.71 9.66
C GLN A 211 -8.90 12.98 8.92
N ILE A 212 -8.73 12.35 7.76
CA ILE A 212 -7.60 12.63 6.87
C ILE A 212 -7.85 13.96 6.16
N THR A 213 -6.92 14.89 6.36
CA THR A 213 -6.96 16.24 5.76
C THR A 213 -5.60 16.61 5.17
N GLU A 214 -5.56 17.72 4.44
CA GLU A 214 -4.30 18.32 3.98
C GLU A 214 -3.37 18.64 5.17
N ALA A 215 -3.90 19.15 6.28
CA ALA A 215 -3.09 19.42 7.48
C ALA A 215 -2.45 18.14 8.05
N THR A 216 -3.12 16.99 7.93
CA THR A 216 -2.57 15.68 8.31
C THR A 216 -1.30 15.36 7.51
N GLY A 217 -1.27 15.69 6.21
CA GLY A 217 -0.11 15.51 5.35
C GLY A 217 1.09 16.34 5.80
N ALA A 218 0.85 17.61 6.16
CA ALA A 218 1.91 18.49 6.66
C ALA A 218 2.51 17.98 7.99
N MET A 219 1.67 17.57 8.94
CA MET A 219 2.11 17.05 10.24
C MET A 219 2.96 15.78 10.12
N LEU A 220 2.76 14.97 9.08
CA LEU A 220 3.53 13.75 8.84
C LEU A 220 5.01 14.02 8.46
N LEU A 221 5.35 15.25 8.08
CA LEU A 221 6.73 15.65 7.75
C LEU A 221 7.52 16.25 8.92
N ASP A 222 6.86 16.57 10.03
CA ASP A 222 7.46 17.19 11.22
C ASP A 222 8.09 16.16 12.20
#